data_AF-A0A839J808-F1
#
_entry.id   AF-A0A839J808-F1
#
_cell.length_a   1.000
_cell.length_b   1.000
_cell.length_c   1.000
_cell.angle_alpha   90.00
_cell.angle_beta   90.00
_cell.angle_gamma   90.00
#
_symmetry.space_group_name_H-M   'P 1'
#
loop_
_entity.id
_entity.type
_entity.pdbx_description
1 polymer ?
#
loop_
_entity_poly.entity_id
_entity_poly.type
_entity_poly.pdbx_seq_one_letter_code
_entity_poly.pdbx_strand_id
1 'polypeptide(L)'
;MAIRDAESFGYVASTASGDHHRVASHTRHDAHEVDAAGHRSELPDSRGVHLYLDAAQHGLGSRSCGPDVRPEHQLWAKAVRIDVTLGARA
;
A
#
# COMPACT_ATOMS: atom_id res chain seq x y z
N MET A 1 0.86 -2.02 11.49
CA MET A 1 -0.53 -2.27 11.06
C MET A 1 -1.01 -3.59 11.64
N ALA A 2 -2.23 -3.65 12.18
CA ALA A 2 -2.83 -4.88 12.67
C ALA A 2 -3.99 -5.31 11.76
N ILE A 3 -4.15 -6.61 11.55
CA ILE A 3 -5.20 -7.22 10.75
C ILE A 3 -5.85 -8.31 11.62
N ARG A 4 -7.17 -8.27 11.76
CA ARG A 4 -7.92 -9.23 12.57
C ARG A 4 -9.00 -9.90 11.74
N ASP A 5 -9.29 -11.15 12.06
CA ASP A 5 -10.55 -11.81 11.68
C ASP A 5 -11.42 -12.01 12.93
N ALA A 6 -12.43 -12.89 12.85
CA ALA A 6 -13.36 -13.14 13.95
C ALA A 6 -12.73 -13.90 15.13
N GLU A 7 -11.66 -14.66 14.88
CA GLU A 7 -11.06 -15.61 15.82
C GLU A 7 -9.58 -15.34 16.07
N SER A 8 -8.91 -14.53 15.25
CA SER A 8 -7.47 -14.32 15.31
C SER A 8 -7.05 -12.87 15.11
N PHE A 9 -5.89 -12.53 15.66
CA PHE A 9 -5.24 -11.22 15.52
C PHE A 9 -3.83 -11.37 14.94
N GLY A 10 -3.63 -10.84 13.73
CA GLY A 10 -2.33 -10.68 13.10
C GLY A 10 -1.84 -9.24 13.20
N TYR A 11 -0.52 -9.06 13.21
CA TYR A 11 0.08 -7.75 13.04
C TYR A 11 1.31 -7.80 12.15
N VAL A 12 1.54 -6.66 11.50
CA VAL A 12 2.72 -6.36 10.71
C VAL A 12 3.31 -5.06 11.23
N ALA A 13 4.56 -5.08 11.65
CA ALA A 13 5.34 -3.89 11.91
C ALA A 13 6.40 -3.74 10.82
N SER A 14 6.61 -2.51 10.35
CA SER A 14 7.66 -2.23 9.37
C SER A 14 8.42 -0.97 9.73
N THR A 15 9.72 -1.00 9.44
CA THR A 15 10.59 0.19 9.44
C THR A 15 11.26 0.29 8.08
N ALA A 16 11.67 1.50 7.70
CA ALA A 16 12.35 1.74 6.43
C ALA A 16 13.39 2.84 6.58
N SER A 17 14.45 2.75 5.77
CA SER A 17 15.52 3.74 5.73
C SER A 17 15.06 5.09 5.15
N GLY A 18 15.51 6.20 5.76
CA GLY A 18 15.29 7.56 5.28
C GLY A 18 13.98 8.21 5.73
N ASP A 19 13.75 9.45 5.27
CA ASP A 19 12.70 10.35 5.79
C ASP A 19 11.40 10.35 4.98
N HIS A 20 11.22 9.39 4.05
CA HIS A 20 9.94 9.30 3.33
C HIS A 20 8.84 8.75 4.23
N HIS A 21 7.61 9.19 3.96
CA HIS A 21 6.42 8.63 4.58
C HIS A 21 6.29 7.17 4.16
N ARG A 22 6.38 6.28 5.14
CA ARG A 22 6.03 4.88 5.01
C ARG A 22 4.51 4.76 4.87
N VAL A 23 4.08 3.93 3.94
CA VAL A 23 2.66 3.73 3.66
C VAL A 23 2.33 2.26 3.82
N ALA A 24 1.18 1.98 4.44
CA ALA A 24 0.59 0.66 4.45
C ALA A 24 -0.86 0.78 3.98
N SER A 25 -1.27 -0.10 3.08
CA SER A 25 -2.64 -0.17 2.59
C SER A 25 -3.14 -1.61 2.56
N HIS A 26 -4.45 -1.79 2.68
CA HIS A 26 -5.09 -3.09 2.55
C HIS A 26 -6.34 -3.00 1.68
N THR A 27 -6.50 -3.95 0.77
CA THR A 27 -7.62 -4.00 -0.17
C THR A 27 -8.19 -5.41 -0.27
N ARG A 28 -9.42 -5.54 -0.77
CA ARG A 28 -10.08 -6.83 -1.02
C ARG A 28 -9.75 -7.43 -2.39
N HIS A 29 -9.18 -6.61 -3.27
CA HIS A 29 -8.86 -6.93 -4.66
C HIS A 29 -7.42 -6.51 -4.93
N ASP A 30 -6.73 -7.25 -5.79
CA ASP A 30 -5.35 -6.90 -6.12
C ASP A 30 -5.26 -5.68 -7.06
N ALA A 31 -4.04 -5.16 -7.26
CA ALA A 31 -3.82 -3.99 -8.07
C ALA A 31 -4.21 -4.20 -9.55
N HIS A 32 -4.08 -5.41 -10.08
CA HIS A 32 -4.45 -5.72 -11.46
C HIS A 32 -5.97 -5.77 -11.64
N GLU A 33 -6.69 -6.36 -10.69
CA GLU A 33 -8.15 -6.39 -10.67
C GLU A 33 -8.74 -4.97 -10.60
N VAL A 34 -8.13 -4.09 -9.77
CA VAL A 34 -8.56 -2.69 -9.64
C VAL A 34 -8.23 -1.86 -10.89
N ASP A 35 -7.05 -2.06 -11.48
CA ASP A 35 -6.64 -1.35 -12.70
C ASP A 35 -7.51 -1.71 -13.91
N ALA A 36 -7.94 -2.97 -14.01
CA ALA A 36 -8.76 -3.45 -15.12
C ALA A 36 -10.23 -3.02 -15.06
N ALA A 37 -10.76 -2.70 -13.87
CA ALA A 37 -12.18 -2.41 -13.69
C ALA A 37 -12.50 -0.93 -14.03
N GLY A 38 -13.44 -0.72 -14.95
CA GLY A 38 -13.97 0.62 -15.24
C GLY A 38 -15.02 1.06 -14.20
N HIS A 39 -15.70 0.09 -13.58
CA HIS A 39 -16.69 0.33 -12.54
C HIS A 39 -16.54 -0.66 -11.39
N ARG A 40 -16.93 -0.23 -10.18
CA ARG A 40 -16.84 -1.05 -8.97
C ARG A 40 -17.58 -2.40 -9.08
N SER A 41 -18.70 -2.45 -9.81
CA SER A 41 -19.49 -3.67 -9.98
C SER A 41 -18.83 -4.72 -10.88
N GLU A 42 -17.76 -4.38 -11.59
CA GLU A 42 -17.01 -5.28 -12.47
C GLU A 42 -15.92 -6.05 -11.72
N LEU A 43 -15.64 -5.68 -10.46
CA LEU A 43 -14.66 -6.39 -9.62
C LEU A 43 -15.14 -7.82 -9.33
N PRO A 44 -14.23 -8.82 -9.40
CA PRO A 44 -14.59 -10.21 -9.12
C PRO A 44 -14.91 -10.43 -7.64
N ASP A 45 -15.39 -11.62 -7.31
CA ASP A 45 -15.46 -12.07 -5.93
C ASP A 45 -14.06 -12.03 -5.30
N SER A 46 -13.96 -11.36 -4.16
CA SER A 46 -12.70 -11.18 -3.43
C SER A 46 -12.19 -12.52 -2.90
N ARG A 47 -10.91 -12.79 -3.11
CA ARG A 47 -10.24 -14.04 -2.65
C ARG A 47 -9.52 -13.88 -1.31
N GLY A 48 -9.49 -12.68 -0.75
CA GLY A 48 -8.79 -12.39 0.50
C GLY A 48 -8.48 -10.91 0.69
N VAL A 49 -7.51 -10.63 1.55
CA VAL A 49 -6.98 -9.29 1.80
C VAL A 49 -5.59 -9.19 1.19
N HIS A 50 -5.38 -8.17 0.37
CA HIS A 50 -4.09 -7.82 -0.20
C HIS A 50 -3.46 -6.73 0.65
N LEU A 51 -2.24 -6.97 1.16
CA LEU A 51 -1.48 -6.05 1.99
C LEU A 51 -0.30 -5.48 1.20
N TYR A 52 -0.24 -4.15 1.09
CA TYR A 52 0.90 -3.44 0.51
C TYR A 52 1.67 -2.69 1.60
N LEU A 53 2.99 -2.86 1.62
CA LEU A 53 3.91 -2.23 2.57
C LEU A 53 5.00 -1.50 1.78
N ASP A 54 4.91 -0.17 1.76
CA ASP A 54 5.79 0.65 0.94
C ASP A 54 6.76 1.45 1.82
N ALA A 55 8.06 1.35 1.52
CA ALA A 55 9.08 2.22 2.12
C ALA A 55 8.83 3.70 1.84
N ALA A 56 8.30 3.98 0.65
CA ALA A 56 7.97 5.29 0.15
C ALA A 56 6.97 5.13 -1.00
N GLN A 57 6.11 6.12 -1.21
CA GLN A 57 5.18 6.18 -2.34
C GLN A 57 5.38 7.48 -3.10
N HIS A 58 5.30 7.43 -4.43
CA HIS A 58 5.31 8.62 -5.26
C HIS A 58 4.04 9.46 -4.99
N GLY A 59 4.17 10.79 -4.92
CA GLY A 59 3.00 11.65 -4.78
C GLY A 59 2.02 11.52 -5.95
N LEU A 60 0.76 11.93 -5.76
CA LEU A 60 -0.25 11.86 -6.83
C LEU A 60 -0.23 13.10 -7.74
N GLY A 61 0.02 14.28 -7.16
CA GLY A 61 -0.07 15.56 -7.88
C GLY A 61 -1.51 15.88 -8.32
N SER A 62 -1.66 16.75 -9.32
CA SER A 62 -2.95 17.05 -9.96
C SER A 62 -2.88 16.93 -11.48
N ARG A 63 -2.04 16.03 -11.99
CA ARG A 63 -1.72 15.87 -13.42
C ARG A 63 -2.92 15.49 -14.32
N SER A 64 -4.10 15.26 -13.75
CA SER A 64 -5.34 15.15 -14.53
C SER A 64 -5.72 16.47 -15.22
N CYS A 65 -5.49 17.63 -14.56
CA CYS A 65 -5.78 18.96 -15.11
C CYS A 65 -4.98 20.07 -14.41
N GLY A 66 -3.72 19.82 -14.08
CA GLY A 66 -2.90 20.73 -13.29
C GLY A 66 -1.43 20.30 -13.24
N PRO A 67 -0.64 20.91 -12.33
CA PRO A 67 0.77 20.59 -12.19
C PRO A 67 1.01 19.15 -11.74
N ASP A 68 2.20 18.67 -12.07
CA ASP A 68 2.70 17.39 -11.61
C ASP A 68 3.02 17.38 -10.11
N VAL A 69 3.46 16.23 -9.59
CA VAL A 69 3.98 16.06 -8.24
C VAL A 69 5.11 17.05 -7.96
N ARG A 70 5.02 17.77 -6.84
CA ARG A 70 6.07 18.71 -6.40
C ARG A 70 7.39 17.98 -6.14
N PRO A 71 8.56 18.61 -6.39
CA PRO A 71 9.87 17.96 -6.27
C PRO A 71 10.10 17.23 -4.93
N GLU A 72 9.66 17.81 -3.82
CA GLU A 72 9.78 17.25 -2.47
C GLU A 72 8.95 15.97 -2.24
N HIS A 73 8.00 15.66 -3.12
CA HIS A 73 7.14 14.47 -3.05
C HIS A 73 7.36 13.48 -4.21
N GLN A 74 8.35 13.74 -5.07
CA GLN A 74 8.72 12.82 -6.13
C GLN A 74 9.59 11.69 -5.58
N LEU A 75 9.20 10.47 -5.90
CA LEU A 75 9.98 9.27 -5.60
C LEU A 75 10.97 8.97 -6.73
N TRP A 76 12.27 9.01 -6.41
CA TRP A 76 13.37 8.67 -7.31
C TRP A 76 14.04 7.36 -6.89
N ALA A 77 14.65 6.66 -7.85
CA ALA A 77 15.38 5.43 -7.60
C ALA A 77 16.54 5.67 -6.63
N LYS A 78 16.60 4.87 -5.56
CA LYS A 78 17.65 4.95 -4.54
C LYS A 78 17.74 3.64 -3.77
N ALA A 79 18.85 3.45 -3.06
CA ALA A 79 18.97 2.35 -2.10
C ALA A 79 17.99 2.55 -0.94
N VAL A 80 17.25 1.50 -0.60
CA VAL A 80 16.29 1.46 0.52
C VAL A 80 16.45 0.13 1.25
N ARG A 81 16.32 0.15 2.57
CA ARG A 81 16.08 -1.03 3.40
C ARG A 81 14.68 -0.94 3.99
N ILE A 82 13.97 -2.06 3.98
CA ILE A 82 12.74 -2.27 4.73
C ILE A 82 12.96 -3.46 5.64
N ASP A 83 12.68 -3.28 6.92
CA ASP A 83 12.67 -4.35 7.89
C ASP A 83 11.21 -4.62 8.29
N VAL A 84 10.77 -5.87 8.15
CA VAL A 84 9.38 -6.28 8.40
C VAL A 84 9.35 -7.34 9.49
N THR A 85 8.49 -7.14 10.48
CA THR A 85 8.16 -8.14 11.50
C THR A 85 6.70 -8.53 11.36
N LEU A 86 6.45 -9.83 11.26
CA LEU A 86 5.13 -10.43 11.19
C LEU A 86 4.88 -11.20 12.48
N GLY A 87 3.70 -11.05 13.06
CA GLY A 87 3.29 -11.85 14.21
C GLY A 87 1.79 -12.13 14.18
N ALA A 88 1.40 -13.24 14.78
CA ALA A 88 0.01 -13.60 14.98
C ALA A 88 -0.19 -14.07 16.41
N ARG A 89 -1.37 -13.80 16.97
CA ARG A 89 -1.85 -14.38 18.21
C ARG A 89 -3.21 -15.02 17.92
N ALA A 90 -3.32 -16.28 18.34
CA ALA A 90 -4.60 -16.94 18.50
C ALA A 90 -5.30 -16.38 19.75
#